data_AF-A0A218QQW2-F1
#
_entry.id   AF-A0A218QQW2-F1
#
_cell.length_a   1.000
_cell.length_b   1.000
_cell.length_c   1.000
_cell.angle_alpha   90.00
_cell.angle_beta   90.00
_cell.angle_gamma   90.00
#
_symmetry.space_group_name_H-M   'P 1'
#
loop_
_entity.id
_entity.type
_entity.pdbx_description
1 polymer ?
#
loop_
_entity_poly.entity_id
_entity_poly.type
_entity_poly.pdbx_seq_one_letter_code
_entity_poly.pdbx_strand_id
1 'polypeptide(L)' 'MYAIALAEALAERLPEDAEVRQWQAIAYQIWGRALIAEKQLLKARIYLKKALKTDPNNKSLFQEVERDFQKLEQVF' A
#
# COMPACT_ATOMS: atom_id res chain seq x y z
N MET A 1 -0.42 2.51 -13.17
CA MET A 1 0.44 3.66 -12.78
C MET A 1 -0.35 4.94 -12.45
N TYR A 2 -1.59 5.13 -12.91
CA TYR A 2 -2.39 6.34 -12.61
C TYR A 2 -2.93 6.44 -11.16
N ALA A 3 -3.25 5.32 -10.53
CA ALA A 3 -3.89 5.32 -9.21
C ALA A 3 -3.01 5.88 -8.08
N ILE A 4 -1.69 5.63 -8.12
CA ILE A 4 -0.75 6.12 -7.09
C ILE A 4 -0.52 7.61 -7.23
N ALA A 5 -0.24 8.08 -8.45
CA ALA A 5 -0.02 9.51 -8.70
C ALA A 5 -1.25 10.35 -8.35
N LEU A 6 -2.45 9.83 -8.62
CA LEU A 6 -3.70 10.48 -8.21
C LEU A 6 -3.84 10.48 -6.69
N ALA A 7 -3.59 9.36 -6.02
CA ALA A 7 -3.69 9.27 -4.56
C ALA A 7 -2.63 10.13 -3.84
N GLU A 8 -1.41 10.24 -4.38
CA GLU A 8 -0.35 11.12 -3.87
C GLU A 8 -0.73 12.60 -4.05
N ALA A 9 -1.20 13.00 -5.23
CA ALA A 9 -1.66 14.37 -5.47
C ALA A 9 -2.88 14.77 -4.60
N LEU A 10 -3.76 13.80 -4.31
CA LEU A 10 -4.88 14.02 -3.41
C LEU A 10 -4.41 14.15 -1.95
N ALA A 11 -3.48 13.28 -1.51
CA ALA A 11 -2.91 13.32 -0.18
C ALA A 11 -2.09 14.59 0.08
N GLU A 12 -1.44 15.16 -0.94
CA GLU A 12 -0.77 16.47 -0.84
C GLU A 12 -1.76 17.62 -0.58
N ARG A 13 -2.97 17.54 -1.13
CA ARG A 13 -3.99 18.58 -1.01
C ARG A 13 -4.88 18.41 0.22
N LEU A 14 -5.12 17.17 0.63
CA LEU A 14 -6.02 16.78 1.72
C LEU A 14 -5.37 15.74 2.64
N PRO A 15 -4.25 16.05 3.32
CA PRO A 15 -3.51 15.08 4.13
C PRO A 15 -4.25 14.64 5.40
N GLU A 16 -5.16 15.47 5.89
CA GLU A 16 -5.91 15.22 7.13
C GLU A 16 -7.18 14.39 6.91
N ASP A 17 -7.62 14.26 5.67
CA ASP A 17 -8.82 13.53 5.30
C ASP A 17 -8.60 12.01 5.43
N ALA A 18 -9.47 11.37 6.22
CA ALA A 18 -9.39 9.94 6.49
C ALA A 18 -9.66 9.09 5.24
N GLU A 19 -10.55 9.52 4.35
CA GLU A 19 -10.89 8.80 3.13
C GLU A 19 -9.72 8.85 2.13
N VAL A 20 -9.06 10.00 2.04
CA VAL A 20 -7.87 10.18 1.19
C VAL A 20 -6.71 9.32 1.66
N ARG A 21 -6.46 9.27 2.98
CA ARG A 21 -5.46 8.36 3.55
C ARG A 21 -5.80 6.91 3.27
N GLN A 22 -7.07 6.53 3.41
CA GLN A 22 -7.50 5.16 3.12
C GLN A 22 -7.27 4.79 1.65
N TRP A 23 -7.63 5.64 0.70
CA TRP A 23 -7.40 5.40 -0.72
C TRP A 23 -5.92 5.30 -1.07
N GLN A 24 -5.10 6.18 -0.49
CA GLN A 24 -3.65 6.14 -0.69
C GLN A 24 -3.03 4.85 -0.13
N ALA A 25 -3.50 4.40 1.04
CA ALA A 25 -3.04 3.17 1.66
C ALA A 25 -3.42 1.93 0.83
N ILE A 26 -4.65 1.87 0.31
CA ILE A 26 -5.12 0.82 -0.61
C ILE A 26 -4.32 0.84 -1.92
N ALA A 27 -4.03 2.02 -2.48
CA ALA A 27 -3.24 2.14 -3.70
C ALA A 27 -1.82 1.57 -3.52
N TYR A 28 -1.17 1.87 -2.39
CA TYR A 28 0.13 1.29 -2.05
C TYR A 28 0.08 -0.22 -1.88
N GLN A 29 -0.98 -0.74 -1.28
CA GLN A 29 -1.18 -2.18 -1.11
C GLN A 29 -1.34 -2.91 -2.45
N ILE A 30 -2.21 -2.42 -3.33
CA ILE A 30 -2.41 -2.98 -4.68
C ILE A 30 -1.09 -2.97 -5.46
N TRP A 31 -0.32 -1.89 -5.35
CA TRP A 31 0.99 -1.82 -6.01
C TRP A 31 2.00 -2.78 -5.41
N GLY A 32 2.00 -2.95 -4.09
CA GLY A 32 2.78 -3.98 -3.41
C GLY A 32 2.50 -5.38 -3.96
N ARG A 33 1.23 -5.74 -4.13
CA ARG A 33 0.81 -7.02 -4.76
C ARG A 33 1.31 -7.18 -6.18
N ALA A 34 1.17 -6.13 -7.01
CA ALA A 34 1.67 -6.15 -8.38
C ALA A 34 3.20 -6.38 -8.43
N LEU A 35 3.95 -5.70 -7.55
CA LEU A 35 5.40 -5.86 -7.45
C LEU A 35 5.82 -7.26 -6.97
N ILE A 36 5.04 -7.91 -6.10
CA ILE A 36 5.26 -9.32 -5.73
C ILE A 36 5.12 -10.21 -6.96
N ALA A 37 4.05 -10.03 -7.75
CA ALA A 37 3.85 -10.78 -8.99
C ALA A 37 4.98 -10.57 -10.01
N GLU A 38 5.54 -9.37 -10.07
CA GLU A 38 6.70 -9.02 -10.89
C GLU A 38 8.05 -9.46 -10.28
N LYS A 39 8.06 -10.18 -9.14
CA LYS A 39 9.26 -10.58 -8.38
C LYS A 39 10.14 -9.40 -7.93
N GLN A 40 9.61 -8.17 -7.92
CA GLN A 40 10.28 -6.98 -7.41
C GLN A 40 10.12 -6.88 -5.87
N LEU A 41 10.53 -7.92 -5.15
CA LEU A 41 10.21 -8.15 -3.73
C LEU A 41 10.67 -7.01 -2.82
N LEU A 42 11.86 -6.45 -3.05
CA LEU A 42 12.37 -5.31 -2.26
C LEU A 42 11.47 -4.07 -2.40
N LYS A 43 10.99 -3.77 -3.62
CA LYS A 43 10.09 -2.64 -3.85
C LYS A 43 8.71 -2.92 -3.27
N ALA A 44 8.19 -4.13 -3.45
CA ALA A 44 6.92 -4.54 -2.86
C ALA A 44 6.92 -4.31 -1.34
N ARG A 45 8.00 -4.71 -0.66
CA ARG A 45 8.17 -4.50 0.78
C ARG A 45 8.08 -3.03 1.19
N ILE A 46 8.67 -2.13 0.41
CA ILE A 46 8.65 -0.68 0.67
C ILE A 46 7.21 -0.15 0.56
N TYR A 47 6.50 -0.48 -0.52
CA TYR A 47 5.14 0.00 -0.73
C TYR A 47 4.14 -0.58 0.27
N LEU A 48 4.25 -1.85 0.63
CA LEU A 48 3.42 -2.45 1.68
C LEU A 48 3.65 -1.77 3.05
N LYS A 49 4.90 -1.42 3.39
CA LYS A 49 5.17 -0.62 4.61
C LYS A 49 4.57 0.78 4.54
N LYS A 50 4.59 1.42 3.37
CA LYS A 50 3.94 2.73 3.17
C LYS A 50 2.43 2.62 3.40
N ALA A 51 1.77 1.58 2.88
CA ALA A 51 0.34 1.34 3.08
C ALA A 51 -0.03 1.35 4.57
N LEU A 52 0.69 0.59 5.41
CA LEU A 52 0.44 0.52 6.85
C LEU A 52 0.66 1.85 7.57
N LYS A 53 1.65 2.64 7.12
CA LYS A 53 1.96 3.94 7.73
C LYS A 53 0.90 4.99 7.38
N THR A 54 0.31 4.89 6.19
CA THR A 54 -0.69 5.86 5.70
C THR A 54 -2.04 5.71 6.41
N ASP A 55 -2.47 4.49 6.71
CA ASP A 55 -3.74 4.25 7.40
C ASP A 55 -3.60 3.19 8.51
N PRO A 56 -3.04 3.57 9.68
CA PRO A 56 -2.80 2.63 10.78
C PRO A 56 -4.08 2.20 11.52
N ASN A 57 -5.18 2.94 11.36
CA ASN A 57 -6.44 2.66 12.07
C ASN A 57 -7.29 1.60 11.36
N ASN A 58 -6.94 1.27 10.11
CA ASN A 58 -7.69 0.35 9.28
C ASN A 58 -7.22 -1.10 9.45
N LYS A 59 -7.92 -1.81 10.35
CA LYS A 59 -7.64 -3.21 10.67
C LYS A 59 -7.78 -4.14 9.45
N SER A 60 -8.69 -3.84 8.53
CA SER A 60 -8.88 -4.64 7.32
C SER A 60 -7.67 -4.51 6.39
N LEU A 61 -7.19 -3.28 6.17
CA LEU A 61 -5.97 -3.04 5.41
C LEU A 61 -4.77 -3.73 6.05
N PHE A 62 -4.63 -3.65 7.37
CA PHE A 62 -3.54 -4.31 8.09
C PHE A 62 -3.49 -5.81 7.81
N GLN A 63 -4.62 -6.50 7.94
CA GLN A 63 -4.72 -7.94 7.66
C GLN A 63 -4.39 -8.27 6.20
N GLU A 64 -4.81 -7.43 5.25
CA GLU A 64 -4.49 -7.65 3.85
C GLU A 64 -3.00 -7.48 3.54
N VAL A 65 -2.39 -6.42 4.08
CA VAL A 65 -0.96 -6.16 3.92
C VAL A 65 -0.12 -7.24 4.60
N GLU A 66 -0.53 -7.75 5.76
CA GLU A 66 0.15 -8.88 6.41
C GLU A 66 0.13 -10.14 5.55
N ARG A 67 -1.01 -10.48 4.94
CA ARG A 67 -1.08 -11.60 3.97
C ARG A 67 -0.16 -11.38 2.78
N ASP A 68 -0.05 -10.14 2.30
CA ASP A 68 0.83 -9.79 1.19
C ASP A 68 2.32 -9.92 1.60
N PHE A 69 2.66 -9.56 2.84
CA PHE A 69 4.00 -9.81 3.39
C PHE A 69 4.31 -11.30 3.52
N GLN A 70 3.37 -12.12 4.00
CA GLN A 70 3.56 -13.57 4.08
C GLN A 70 3.82 -14.19 2.70
N LYS A 71 3.08 -13.75 1.67
CA LYS A 71 3.34 -14.17 0.28
C LYS A 71 4.71 -13.72 -0.20
N LEU A 72 5.12 -12.51 0.14
CA LEU A 72 6.43 -11.96 -0.20
C LEU A 72 7.56 -12.79 0.42
N GLU A 73 7.41 -13.24 1.67
CA GLU A 73 8.38 -14.10 2.36
C GLU A 73 8.43 -15.53 1.79
N GLN A 74 7.31 -16.07 1.29
CA GLN A 74 7.28 -17.39 0.65
C GLN A 74 7.95 -17.42 -0.74
N VAL A 75 8.07 -16.25 -1.39
CA VAL A 75 8.67 -16.12 -2.74
C VAL A 75 10.16 -15.72 -2.65
N PHE A 76 10.64 -15.32 -1.47
CA PHE A 76 12.03 -14.95 -1.20
C PHE A 76 12.91 -16.19 -0.98
#